data_AF-A0AA38L1K1-F1
#
_entry.id   AF-A0AA38L1K1-F1
#
_cell.length_a   1.000
_cell.length_b   1.000
_cell.length_c   1.000
_cell.angle_alpha   90.00
_cell.angle_beta   90.00
_cell.angle_gamma   90.00
#
_symmetry.space_group_name_H-M   'P 1'
#
loop_
_entity.id
_entity.type
_entity.pdbx_description
1 polymer ?
#
loop_
_entity_poly.entity_id
_entity_poly.type
_entity_poly.pdbx_seq_one_letter_code
_entity_poly.pdbx_strand_id
1 'polypeptide(L)'
;NYLQFHDSEYDRMEILEPFLESWHTIWTNLSRIYEAHWVGLPSGDPSTLGFGANLLNRKAPGNVSKVDYHRYTDLLDVQLEARILDIWRIAFGMNDLYQDMERLFTTKELPSFDSLYVQAIDLCHRFGTLSAYHEIMTSGEGYEAGTHWNPMPSHRSSLHLGMQPSTKFKKSQYQSEEFCGDETLARSTRLIYDSMISRLATNATRRGDVGCLWECLKMMTFSFAGSTHTKYTSYLLEMICNFELESSPELKNFFLDNWLISRDGRTYEAGDLFQEHLQNELYEHINHDQGFDNLHVRGKLSPNVYRFMQTKKVHHTSLGLAPRAGHHAAPSRRTDVRKLMLHYEREELHLFWEGRTYKEENRDRVDDHGRGVSSLMGGRLKRWINDTLWARGLNGKENGSEGQGSQALDVPVEGCQAFDVPVEEVGGTNGTLKADGFAFDPNRRNVAFAMSEMLTVDDDEEPLEPLPSVHIEEQEDELMLL
;
A
#
# COMPACT_ATOMS: atom_id res chain seq x y z
N ASN A 1 7.90 30.19 -13.54
CA ASN A 1 6.61 30.03 -12.87
C ASN A 1 5.85 31.33 -13.10
N TYR A 2 4.86 31.37 -13.99
CA TYR A 2 4.17 32.63 -14.34
C TYR A 2 3.20 33.08 -13.23
N LEU A 3 2.80 32.13 -12.37
CA LEU A 3 1.83 32.36 -11.31
C LEU A 3 2.34 33.35 -10.26
N GLN A 4 3.65 33.39 -9.99
CA GLN A 4 4.27 34.28 -8.99
C GLN A 4 4.12 35.78 -9.29
N PHE A 5 3.68 36.15 -10.50
CA PHE A 5 3.50 37.55 -10.92
C PHE A 5 2.06 38.05 -10.77
N HIS A 6 1.13 37.23 -10.26
CA HIS A 6 -0.22 37.68 -9.95
C HIS A 6 -0.27 38.53 -8.67
N ASP A 7 -1.25 39.42 -8.59
CA ASP A 7 -1.33 40.43 -7.52
C ASP A 7 -1.78 39.84 -6.17
N SER A 8 -2.58 38.77 -6.17
CA SER A 8 -3.11 38.15 -4.95
C SER A 8 -2.39 36.85 -4.58
N GLU A 9 -2.28 36.55 -3.29
CA GLU A 9 -1.71 35.29 -2.78
C GLU A 9 -2.46 34.07 -3.35
N TYR A 10 -3.78 34.20 -3.50
CA TYR A 10 -4.64 33.17 -4.09
C TYR A 10 -4.29 32.89 -5.56
N ASP A 11 -4.17 33.93 -6.39
CA ASP A 11 -3.83 33.77 -7.81
C ASP A 11 -2.37 33.34 -8.02
N ARG A 12 -1.49 33.70 -7.08
CA ARG A 12 -0.13 33.17 -7.02
C ARG A 12 -0.07 31.72 -6.54
N MET A 13 -1.18 31.19 -6.05
CA MET A 13 -1.29 29.87 -5.44
C MET A 13 -0.39 29.68 -4.22
N GLU A 14 -0.10 30.76 -3.48
CA GLU A 14 0.77 30.73 -2.29
C GLU A 14 0.14 29.99 -1.12
N ILE A 15 -1.18 29.87 -1.11
CA ILE A 15 -1.94 29.15 -0.08
C ILE A 15 -2.26 27.70 -0.47
N LEU A 16 -1.78 27.23 -1.62
CA LEU A 16 -1.99 25.84 -2.04
C LEU A 16 -0.98 24.93 -1.36
N GLU A 17 -1.49 24.07 -0.49
CA GLU A 17 -0.70 23.00 0.09
C GLU A 17 -0.81 21.72 -0.76
N PRO A 18 0.31 21.14 -1.21
CA PRO A 18 0.29 19.92 -1.99
C PRO A 18 -0.22 18.74 -1.15
N PHE A 19 -1.03 17.88 -1.77
CA PHE A 19 -1.55 16.66 -1.16
C PHE A 19 -0.87 15.44 -1.76
N LEU A 20 -0.37 14.51 -0.94
CA LEU A 20 0.24 13.29 -1.44
C LEU A 20 -0.86 12.30 -1.84
N GLU A 21 -0.86 11.89 -3.10
CA GLU A 21 -1.78 10.90 -3.65
C GLU A 21 -1.47 9.51 -3.08
N SER A 22 -2.22 9.10 -2.04
CA SER A 22 -1.90 7.89 -1.28
C SER A 22 -2.11 6.61 -2.08
N TRP A 23 -3.15 6.51 -2.91
CA TRP A 23 -3.36 5.33 -3.75
C TRP A 23 -2.28 5.20 -4.81
N HIS A 24 -1.93 6.29 -5.50
CA HIS A 24 -0.80 6.29 -6.44
C HIS A 24 0.54 5.96 -5.77
N THR A 25 0.75 6.40 -4.53
CA THR A 25 1.95 6.05 -3.75
C THR A 25 1.97 4.56 -3.41
N ILE A 26 0.86 3.99 -2.94
CA ILE A 26 0.75 2.54 -2.66
C ILE A 26 0.93 1.73 -3.96
N TRP A 27 0.34 2.18 -5.07
CA TRP A 27 0.48 1.52 -6.37
C TRP A 27 1.93 1.57 -6.88
N THR A 28 2.62 2.69 -6.68
CA THR A 28 4.05 2.78 -7.01
C THR A 28 4.87 1.86 -6.10
N ASN A 29 4.53 1.74 -4.81
CA ASN A 29 5.17 0.76 -3.94
C ASN A 29 4.90 -0.68 -4.40
N LEU A 30 3.69 -1.00 -4.85
CA LEU A 30 3.38 -2.30 -5.45
C LEU A 30 4.29 -2.57 -6.66
N SER A 31 4.42 -1.60 -7.58
CA SER A 31 5.30 -1.74 -8.75
C SER A 31 6.76 -1.92 -8.34
N ARG A 32 7.24 -1.18 -7.33
CA ARG A 32 8.55 -1.37 -6.72
C ARG A 32 8.75 -2.80 -6.20
N ILE A 33 7.80 -3.34 -5.45
CA ILE A 33 7.85 -4.72 -4.93
C ILE A 33 8.02 -5.71 -6.08
N TYR A 34 7.25 -5.54 -7.17
CA TYR A 34 7.40 -6.38 -8.34
C TYR A 34 8.76 -6.19 -9.02
N GLU A 35 9.27 -4.97 -9.18
CA GLU A 35 10.61 -4.77 -9.72
C GLU A 35 11.73 -5.43 -8.89
N ALA A 36 11.59 -5.45 -7.57
CA ALA A 36 12.58 -6.03 -6.65
C ALA A 36 12.50 -7.57 -6.60
N HIS A 37 11.28 -8.12 -6.60
CA HIS A 37 11.04 -9.53 -6.29
C HIS A 37 10.63 -10.38 -7.49
N TRP A 38 10.34 -9.77 -8.65
CA TRP A 38 10.04 -10.48 -9.90
C TRP A 38 11.32 -10.83 -10.67
N VAL A 39 11.48 -12.10 -11.02
CA VAL A 39 12.53 -12.57 -11.94
C VAL A 39 11.91 -13.03 -13.25
N GLY A 40 10.95 -13.96 -13.17
CA GLY A 40 10.18 -14.41 -14.32
C GLY A 40 9.39 -15.67 -13.99
N LEU A 41 8.43 -16.02 -14.85
CA LEU A 41 7.66 -17.27 -14.69
C LEU A 41 8.54 -18.54 -14.64
N PRO A 42 9.62 -18.68 -15.44
CA PRO A 42 10.46 -19.87 -15.40
C PRO A 42 11.55 -19.80 -14.31
N SER A 43 11.43 -18.89 -13.33
CA SER A 43 12.34 -18.84 -12.18
C SER A 43 12.34 -20.19 -11.45
N GLY A 44 13.54 -20.63 -11.06
CA GLY A 44 13.73 -21.84 -10.26
C GLY A 44 13.75 -21.55 -8.76
N ASP A 45 13.86 -20.27 -8.39
CA ASP A 45 13.92 -19.82 -7.01
C ASP A 45 12.50 -19.66 -6.42
N PRO A 46 12.12 -20.47 -5.41
CA PRO A 46 10.80 -20.42 -4.78
C PRO A 46 10.49 -19.11 -4.04
N SER A 47 11.49 -18.29 -3.76
CA SER A 47 11.33 -16.99 -3.11
C SER A 47 10.78 -15.90 -4.05
N THR A 48 10.85 -16.09 -5.37
CA THR A 48 10.45 -15.05 -6.33
C THR A 48 8.94 -14.99 -6.56
N LEU A 49 8.44 -13.80 -6.89
CA LEU A 49 7.02 -13.62 -7.26
C LEU A 49 6.67 -14.34 -8.57
N GLY A 50 7.65 -14.48 -9.47
CA GLY A 50 7.49 -15.13 -10.77
C GLY A 50 7.28 -16.63 -10.65
N PHE A 51 8.02 -17.29 -9.74
CA PHE A 51 7.82 -18.71 -9.41
C PHE A 51 6.38 -18.97 -8.93
N GLY A 52 5.91 -18.20 -7.94
CA GLY A 52 4.56 -18.35 -7.41
C GLY A 52 3.48 -18.06 -8.47
N ALA A 53 3.67 -17.05 -9.31
CA ALA A 53 2.75 -16.75 -10.41
C ALA A 53 2.65 -17.91 -11.41
N ASN A 54 3.78 -18.54 -11.77
CA ASN A 54 3.82 -19.68 -12.66
C ASN A 54 3.09 -20.89 -12.08
N LEU A 55 3.30 -21.19 -10.79
CA LEU A 55 2.57 -22.26 -10.09
C LEU A 55 1.06 -22.03 -10.12
N LEU A 56 0.62 -20.78 -9.99
CA LEU A 56 -0.80 -20.42 -10.00
C LEU A 56 -1.38 -20.20 -11.40
N ASN A 57 -0.61 -20.44 -12.47
CA ASN A 57 -1.01 -20.12 -13.86
C ASN A 57 -1.44 -18.66 -14.04
N ARG A 58 -0.84 -17.73 -13.27
CA ARG A 58 -1.10 -16.29 -13.38
C ARG A 58 -0.18 -15.68 -14.43
N LYS A 59 -0.71 -14.73 -15.21
CA LYS A 59 0.04 -14.05 -16.27
C LYS A 59 1.15 -13.18 -15.67
N ALA A 60 2.27 -13.10 -16.37
CA ALA A 60 3.33 -12.13 -16.05
C ALA A 60 2.84 -10.69 -16.26
N PRO A 61 3.37 -9.72 -15.49
CA PRO A 61 3.14 -8.30 -15.75
C PRO A 61 3.78 -7.93 -17.09
N GLY A 62 3.05 -7.19 -17.92
CA GLY A 62 3.61 -6.64 -19.16
C GLY A 62 4.72 -5.62 -18.88
N ASN A 63 4.67 -4.97 -17.72
CA ASN A 63 5.68 -4.07 -17.22
C ASN A 63 5.76 -4.13 -15.69
N VAL A 64 6.89 -4.57 -15.13
CA VAL A 64 7.11 -4.62 -13.66
C VAL A 64 7.20 -3.23 -13.03
N SER A 65 7.60 -2.21 -13.80
CA SER A 65 7.69 -0.81 -13.34
C SER A 65 6.34 -0.10 -13.24
N LYS A 66 5.28 -0.72 -13.77
CA LYS A 66 3.90 -0.22 -13.70
C LYS A 66 2.94 -1.39 -13.84
N VAL A 67 2.76 -2.14 -12.75
CA VAL A 67 1.87 -3.31 -12.73
C VAL A 67 0.40 -2.87 -12.69
N ASP A 68 -0.53 -3.74 -13.07
CA ASP A 68 -1.96 -3.50 -12.82
C ASP A 68 -2.25 -3.56 -11.32
N TYR A 69 -2.85 -2.52 -10.74
CA TYR A 69 -3.02 -2.42 -9.30
C TYR A 69 -3.79 -3.62 -8.72
N HIS A 70 -5.05 -3.82 -9.14
CA HIS A 70 -5.92 -4.83 -8.53
C HIS A 70 -5.43 -6.26 -8.75
N ARG A 71 -5.00 -6.60 -9.97
CA ARG A 71 -4.53 -7.96 -10.29
C ARG A 71 -3.29 -8.34 -9.50
N TYR A 72 -2.34 -7.41 -9.36
CA TYR A 72 -1.07 -7.69 -8.72
C TYR A 72 -1.09 -7.48 -7.21
N THR A 73 -2.01 -6.68 -6.67
CA THR A 73 -2.33 -6.73 -5.24
C THR A 73 -2.90 -8.11 -4.85
N ASP A 74 -3.85 -8.66 -5.62
CA ASP A 74 -4.40 -10.01 -5.37
C ASP A 74 -3.32 -11.09 -5.36
N LEU A 75 -2.44 -11.09 -6.37
CA LEU A 75 -1.35 -12.06 -6.46
C LEU A 75 -0.34 -11.91 -5.32
N LEU A 76 0.01 -10.67 -4.95
CA LEU A 76 0.93 -10.41 -3.84
C LEU A 76 0.35 -10.92 -2.51
N ASP A 77 -0.93 -10.64 -2.26
CA ASP A 77 -1.63 -11.08 -1.05
C ASP A 77 -1.70 -12.61 -0.94
N VAL A 78 -2.02 -13.31 -2.04
CA VAL A 78 -2.10 -14.77 -2.06
C VAL A 78 -0.73 -15.40 -1.75
N GLN A 79 0.35 -14.87 -2.35
CA GLN A 79 1.70 -15.36 -2.08
C GLN A 79 2.16 -15.04 -0.65
N LEU A 80 1.85 -13.84 -0.14
CA LEU A 80 2.13 -13.47 1.26
C LEU A 80 1.39 -14.41 2.24
N GLU A 81 0.11 -14.68 1.99
CA GLU A 81 -0.69 -15.58 2.83
C GLU A 81 -0.12 -16.99 2.86
N ALA A 82 0.24 -17.55 1.70
CA ALA A 82 0.88 -18.86 1.63
C ALA A 82 2.23 -18.92 2.36
N ARG A 83 3.04 -17.85 2.30
CA ARG A 83 4.31 -17.76 3.03
C ARG A 83 4.11 -17.73 4.54
N ILE A 84 3.22 -16.86 5.01
CA ILE A 84 2.89 -16.77 6.44
C ILE A 84 2.38 -18.11 6.96
N LEU A 85 1.48 -18.77 6.23
CA LEU A 85 0.93 -20.06 6.65
C LEU A 85 1.98 -21.19 6.62
N ASP A 86 2.91 -21.19 5.67
CA ASP A 86 4.01 -22.17 5.68
C ASP A 86 4.97 -21.96 6.86
N ILE A 87 5.23 -20.71 7.25
CA ILE A 87 5.99 -20.38 8.47
C ILE A 87 5.26 -20.91 9.72
N TRP A 88 3.94 -20.71 9.82
CA TRP A 88 3.14 -21.26 10.91
C TRP A 88 3.14 -22.79 10.93
N ARG A 89 3.07 -23.42 9.75
CA ARG A 89 3.17 -24.87 9.61
C ARG A 89 4.47 -25.40 10.23
N ILE A 90 5.60 -24.77 9.91
CA ILE A 90 6.92 -25.10 10.48
C ILE A 90 6.91 -24.88 12.00
N ALA A 91 6.44 -23.73 12.46
CA ALA A 91 6.41 -23.37 13.89
C ALA A 91 5.60 -24.35 14.75
N PHE A 92 4.59 -25.00 14.17
CA PHE A 92 3.80 -26.04 14.84
C PHE A 92 4.30 -27.47 14.60
N GLY A 93 5.30 -27.67 13.73
CA GLY A 93 5.73 -29.00 13.31
C GLY A 93 4.63 -29.79 12.61
N MET A 94 3.76 -29.11 11.88
CA MET A 94 2.60 -29.69 11.20
C MET A 94 2.93 -30.05 9.74
N ASN A 95 2.26 -31.07 9.19
CA ASN A 95 2.38 -31.40 7.77
C ASN A 95 1.26 -30.72 6.96
N ASP A 96 0.01 -30.84 7.41
CA ASP A 96 -1.12 -30.12 6.81
C ASP A 96 -1.75 -29.21 7.86
N LEU A 97 -1.33 -27.95 7.85
CA LEU A 97 -1.81 -26.92 8.78
C LEU A 97 -3.35 -26.84 8.82
N TYR A 98 -4.03 -27.01 7.69
CA TYR A 98 -5.50 -26.93 7.68
C TYR A 98 -6.14 -28.14 8.35
N GLN A 99 -5.68 -29.34 8.00
CA GLN A 99 -6.21 -30.58 8.58
C GLN A 99 -5.89 -30.67 10.09
N ASP A 100 -4.68 -30.29 10.47
CA ASP A 100 -4.25 -30.31 11.87
C ASP A 100 -5.01 -29.28 12.71
N MET A 101 -5.26 -28.07 12.20
CA MET A 101 -6.08 -27.06 12.90
C MET A 101 -7.55 -27.47 13.01
N GLU A 102 -8.11 -28.13 11.99
CA GLU A 102 -9.48 -28.66 12.04
C GLU A 102 -9.61 -29.81 13.07
N ARG A 103 -8.58 -30.65 13.18
CA ARG A 103 -8.48 -31.65 14.25
C ARG A 103 -8.46 -30.97 15.62
N LEU A 104 -7.60 -29.98 15.84
CA LEU A 104 -7.49 -29.24 17.11
C LEU A 104 -8.80 -28.52 17.47
N PHE A 105 -9.50 -27.97 16.49
CA PHE A 105 -10.83 -27.39 16.70
C PHE A 105 -11.83 -28.45 17.19
N THR A 106 -11.85 -29.60 16.54
CA THR A 106 -12.75 -30.72 16.88
C THR A 106 -12.43 -31.30 18.26
N THR A 107 -11.15 -31.39 18.63
CA THR A 107 -10.72 -31.87 19.96
C THR A 107 -10.77 -30.80 21.04
N LYS A 108 -11.11 -29.54 20.70
CA LYS A 108 -11.10 -28.37 21.59
C LYS A 108 -9.72 -28.09 22.21
N GLU A 109 -8.67 -28.35 21.44
CA GLU A 109 -7.26 -28.16 21.81
C GLU A 109 -6.61 -27.02 21.01
N LEU A 110 -7.42 -26.12 20.42
CA LEU A 110 -6.88 -24.95 19.73
C LEU A 110 -6.05 -24.07 20.69
N PRO A 111 -4.91 -23.54 20.23
CA PRO A 111 -4.18 -22.52 20.96
C PRO A 111 -5.07 -21.31 21.21
N SER A 112 -4.92 -20.70 22.39
CA SER A 112 -5.60 -19.43 22.68
C SER A 112 -5.08 -18.31 21.77
N PHE A 113 -5.89 -17.28 21.59
CA PHE A 113 -5.45 -16.09 20.84
C PHE A 113 -4.17 -15.49 21.42
N ASP A 114 -4.05 -15.38 22.75
CA ASP A 114 -2.86 -14.82 23.41
C ASP A 114 -1.60 -15.65 23.12
N SER A 115 -1.74 -16.98 23.12
CA SER A 115 -0.63 -17.89 22.76
C SER A 115 -0.21 -17.70 21.30
N LEU A 116 -1.18 -17.60 20.39
CA LEU A 116 -0.91 -17.33 18.97
C LEU A 116 -0.28 -15.95 18.80
N TYR A 117 -0.72 -14.95 19.54
CA TYR A 117 -0.22 -13.59 19.43
C TYR A 117 1.26 -13.51 19.85
N VAL A 118 1.63 -14.14 20.98
CA VAL A 118 3.02 -14.22 21.43
C VAL A 118 3.90 -14.93 20.38
N GLN A 119 3.42 -16.04 19.82
CA GLN A 119 4.15 -16.75 18.77
C GLN A 119 4.24 -15.94 17.48
N ALA A 120 3.20 -15.19 17.11
CA ALA A 120 3.19 -14.32 15.94
C ALA A 120 4.24 -13.21 16.05
N ILE A 121 4.45 -12.63 17.24
CA ILE A 121 5.49 -11.62 17.47
C ILE A 121 6.87 -12.23 17.17
N ASP A 122 7.14 -13.41 17.72
CA ASP A 122 8.42 -14.09 17.52
C ASP A 122 8.64 -14.49 16.05
N LEU A 123 7.61 -15.03 15.37
CA LEU A 123 7.67 -15.31 13.93
C LEU A 123 7.86 -14.02 13.10
N CYS A 124 7.26 -12.91 13.51
CA CYS A 124 7.46 -11.61 12.86
C CYS A 124 8.93 -11.16 13.02
N HIS A 125 9.53 -11.29 14.21
CA HIS A 125 10.94 -11.00 14.40
C HIS A 125 11.82 -11.86 13.48
N ARG A 126 11.53 -13.16 13.35
CA ARG A 126 12.29 -14.10 12.54
C ARG A 126 12.09 -13.98 11.01
N PHE A 127 10.91 -13.60 10.53
CA PHE A 127 10.63 -13.63 9.07
C PHE A 127 10.04 -12.33 8.49
N GLY A 128 9.68 -11.39 9.35
CA GLY A 128 8.95 -10.18 9.00
C GLY A 128 9.69 -8.88 9.30
N THR A 129 11.01 -8.92 9.51
CA THR A 129 11.83 -7.72 9.81
C THR A 129 13.01 -7.54 8.85
N LEU A 130 13.55 -6.32 8.82
CA LEU A 130 14.80 -6.00 8.12
C LEU A 130 16.00 -6.72 8.76
N SER A 131 16.02 -6.81 10.09
CA SER A 131 17.10 -7.50 10.81
C SER A 131 17.17 -8.97 10.44
N ALA A 132 16.02 -9.66 10.38
CA ALA A 132 15.95 -11.04 9.92
C ALA A 132 16.59 -11.24 8.54
N TYR A 133 16.27 -10.36 7.57
CA TYR A 133 16.90 -10.42 6.25
C TYR A 133 18.43 -10.38 6.34
N HIS A 134 18.99 -9.47 7.13
CA HIS A 134 20.44 -9.34 7.28
C HIS A 134 21.08 -10.52 8.03
N GLU A 135 20.43 -11.02 9.08
CA GLU A 135 20.89 -12.17 9.87
C GLU A 135 20.96 -13.45 9.03
N ILE A 136 19.93 -13.70 8.20
CA ILE A 136 19.90 -14.84 7.28
C ILE A 136 21.02 -14.71 6.21
N MET A 137 21.31 -13.50 5.76
CA MET A 137 22.39 -13.25 4.80
C MET A 137 23.80 -13.50 5.40
N THR A 138 23.94 -13.60 6.73
CA THR A 138 25.23 -13.77 7.41
C THR A 138 25.45 -15.15 8.03
N SER A 139 24.49 -15.67 8.81
CA SER A 139 24.72 -16.87 9.63
C SER A 139 23.51 -17.77 9.82
N GLY A 140 22.27 -17.26 9.62
CA GLY A 140 21.07 -18.06 9.83
C GLY A 140 20.87 -18.57 11.26
N GLU A 141 21.51 -17.95 12.24
CA GLU A 141 21.37 -18.33 13.65
C GLU A 141 19.91 -18.15 14.09
N GLY A 142 19.34 -19.16 14.75
CA GLY A 142 17.94 -19.14 15.21
C GLY A 142 16.91 -19.67 14.20
N TYR A 143 17.34 -20.13 13.02
CA TYR A 143 16.48 -20.76 12.03
C TYR A 143 16.63 -22.29 12.04
N GLU A 144 15.53 -22.99 11.73
CA GLU A 144 15.54 -24.44 11.58
C GLU A 144 16.29 -24.83 10.30
N ALA A 145 17.22 -25.79 10.42
CA ALA A 145 17.99 -26.29 9.29
C ALA A 145 17.15 -27.23 8.41
N GLY A 146 17.29 -27.11 7.09
CA GLY A 146 16.65 -28.05 6.16
C GLY A 146 17.35 -29.41 6.04
N THR A 147 16.79 -30.32 5.24
CA THR A 147 17.25 -31.71 5.05
C THR A 147 18.36 -31.96 4.00
N HIS A 148 18.23 -31.49 2.75
CA HIS A 148 19.36 -31.32 1.80
C HIS A 148 19.09 -30.31 0.65
N TRP A 149 19.90 -29.25 0.47
CA TRP A 149 19.83 -28.41 -0.75
C TRP A 149 20.70 -28.96 -1.89
N ASN A 150 20.06 -29.23 -3.04
CA ASN A 150 20.76 -29.56 -4.29
C ASN A 150 20.62 -28.38 -5.27
N PRO A 151 21.73 -27.72 -5.68
CA PRO A 151 21.65 -26.64 -6.65
C PRO A 151 21.03 -27.14 -7.96
N MET A 152 19.88 -26.61 -8.34
CA MET A 152 19.28 -26.95 -9.64
C MET A 152 20.20 -26.47 -10.79
N PRO A 153 20.33 -27.26 -11.87
CA PRO A 153 21.05 -26.81 -13.06
C PRO A 153 20.41 -25.51 -13.59
N SER A 154 21.21 -24.46 -13.78
CA SER A 154 20.69 -23.17 -14.24
C SER A 154 20.01 -23.32 -15.61
N HIS A 155 18.69 -23.09 -15.69
CA HIS A 155 18.00 -23.00 -16.96
C HIS A 155 18.29 -21.66 -17.63
N ARG A 156 18.86 -21.68 -18.85
CA ARG A 156 19.21 -20.46 -19.62
C ARG A 156 18.04 -19.50 -19.87
N SER A 157 16.80 -19.96 -19.73
CA SER A 157 15.57 -19.20 -19.97
C SER A 157 15.25 -18.17 -18.87
N SER A 158 15.87 -18.22 -17.70
CA SER A 158 15.68 -17.21 -16.63
C SER A 158 16.48 -15.92 -16.84
N LEU A 159 17.33 -15.85 -17.88
CA LEU A 159 18.27 -14.74 -18.13
C LEU A 159 17.78 -13.69 -19.15
N HIS A 160 16.49 -13.67 -19.53
CA HIS A 160 16.02 -12.89 -20.69
C HIS A 160 14.77 -12.02 -20.41
N LEU A 161 14.35 -11.85 -19.16
CA LEU A 161 13.13 -11.09 -18.81
C LEU A 161 13.43 -10.01 -17.75
N GLY A 162 14.42 -9.18 -18.03
CA GLY A 162 14.74 -7.97 -17.29
C GLY A 162 15.60 -7.04 -18.15
N MET A 163 15.45 -5.73 -17.98
CA MET A 163 16.20 -4.71 -18.74
C MET A 163 17.68 -5.06 -18.90
N GLN A 164 18.20 -4.91 -20.13
CA GLN A 164 19.62 -5.02 -20.44
C GLN A 164 20.45 -4.20 -19.42
N PRO A 165 21.36 -4.83 -18.65
CA PRO A 165 22.21 -4.09 -17.75
C PRO A 165 23.18 -3.23 -18.54
N SER A 166 22.84 -1.95 -18.67
CA SER A 166 23.74 -0.89 -19.10
C SER A 166 24.68 -0.55 -17.95
N THR A 167 25.68 -1.41 -17.69
CA THR A 167 26.98 -1.01 -17.11
C THR A 167 27.96 -2.17 -17.12
N LYS A 168 29.11 -1.97 -17.77
CA LYS A 168 30.27 -2.86 -17.70
C LYS A 168 30.80 -2.87 -16.26
N PHE A 169 30.42 -3.85 -15.45
CA PHE A 169 31.04 -4.07 -14.15
C PHE A 169 32.47 -4.60 -14.36
N LYS A 170 33.44 -3.89 -13.80
CA LYS A 170 34.80 -4.39 -13.62
C LYS A 170 34.72 -5.57 -12.65
N LYS A 171 35.04 -6.78 -13.11
CA LYS A 171 35.26 -7.93 -12.22
C LYS A 171 36.38 -7.57 -11.24
N SER A 172 36.03 -7.24 -10.00
CA SER A 172 37.02 -7.15 -8.94
C SER A 172 37.46 -8.57 -8.58
N GLN A 173 38.75 -8.83 -8.74
CA GLN A 173 39.44 -10.03 -8.30
C GLN A 173 39.54 -10.01 -6.76
N TYR A 174 38.43 -10.21 -6.06
CA TYR A 174 38.46 -10.59 -4.64
C TYR A 174 38.22 -12.08 -4.57
N GLN A 175 39.12 -12.80 -3.89
CA GLN A 175 38.83 -14.15 -3.41
C GLN A 175 37.60 -13.99 -2.52
N SER A 176 36.42 -14.42 -3.00
CA SER A 176 35.21 -14.29 -2.22
C SER A 176 35.36 -15.25 -1.04
N GLU A 177 35.17 -14.73 0.16
CA GLU A 177 34.84 -15.57 1.32
C GLU A 177 33.67 -16.48 0.92
N GLU A 178 33.66 -17.70 1.46
CA GLU A 178 32.58 -18.64 1.23
C GLU A 178 31.30 -18.03 1.83
N PHE A 179 30.23 -17.95 1.03
CA PHE A 179 28.98 -17.36 1.47
C PHE A 179 28.27 -18.32 2.43
N CYS A 180 28.21 -17.96 3.71
CA CYS A 180 27.58 -18.75 4.78
C CYS A 180 26.09 -18.42 5.01
N GLY A 181 25.51 -17.50 4.24
CA GLY A 181 24.10 -17.11 4.35
C GLY A 181 23.16 -17.96 3.50
N ASP A 182 21.87 -17.64 3.52
CA ASP A 182 20.83 -18.24 2.67
C ASP A 182 20.09 -17.15 1.89
N GLU A 183 20.43 -16.98 0.61
CA GLU A 183 19.87 -15.91 -0.20
C GLU A 183 18.38 -16.12 -0.50
N THR A 184 17.94 -17.37 -0.66
CA THR A 184 16.54 -17.70 -0.97
C THR A 184 15.63 -17.45 0.23
N LEU A 185 16.06 -17.87 1.43
CA LEU A 185 15.33 -17.57 2.66
C LEU A 185 15.30 -16.07 2.94
N ALA A 186 16.44 -15.40 2.78
CA ALA A 186 16.55 -13.95 2.97
C ALA A 186 15.62 -13.22 1.99
N ARG A 187 15.60 -13.61 0.72
CA ARG A 187 14.73 -13.02 -0.30
C ARG A 187 13.25 -13.24 0.02
N SER A 188 12.86 -14.42 0.49
CA SER A 188 11.47 -14.69 0.94
C SER A 188 11.10 -13.79 2.12
N THR A 189 11.96 -13.71 3.13
CA THR A 189 11.82 -12.84 4.32
C THR A 189 11.66 -11.37 3.93
N ARG A 190 12.48 -10.90 2.98
CA ARG A 190 12.40 -9.55 2.45
C ARG A 190 11.09 -9.28 1.72
N LEU A 191 10.62 -10.23 0.91
CA LEU A 191 9.33 -10.15 0.23
C LEU A 191 8.17 -10.13 1.24
N ILE A 192 8.24 -10.93 2.31
CA ILE A 192 7.24 -10.93 3.39
C ILE A 192 7.16 -9.54 4.01
N TYR A 193 8.29 -8.95 4.42
CA TYR A 193 8.34 -7.60 4.97
C TYR A 193 7.70 -6.57 4.03
N ASP A 194 8.15 -6.53 2.77
CA ASP A 194 7.66 -5.56 1.78
C ASP A 194 6.14 -5.71 1.53
N SER A 195 5.67 -6.95 1.45
CA SER A 195 4.25 -7.28 1.23
C SER A 195 3.40 -6.95 2.45
N MET A 196 3.89 -7.20 3.66
CA MET A 196 3.20 -6.87 4.91
C MET A 196 2.95 -5.36 5.02
N ILE A 197 3.94 -4.53 4.73
CA ILE A 197 3.79 -3.07 4.74
C ILE A 197 2.77 -2.62 3.67
N SER A 198 2.81 -3.20 2.46
CA SER A 198 1.86 -2.88 1.40
C SER A 198 0.41 -3.28 1.76
N ARG A 199 0.24 -4.47 2.33
CA ARG A 199 -1.07 -4.98 2.78
C ARG A 199 -1.58 -4.21 4.00
N LEU A 200 -0.70 -3.82 4.92
CA LEU A 200 -1.04 -2.98 6.07
C LEU A 200 -1.56 -1.63 5.60
N ALA A 201 -0.87 -0.96 4.67
CA ALA A 201 -1.33 0.30 4.08
C ALA A 201 -2.72 0.15 3.43
N THR A 202 -2.93 -0.90 2.63
CA THR A 202 -4.23 -1.16 1.99
C THR A 202 -5.35 -1.40 3.00
N ASN A 203 -5.06 -2.17 4.06
CA ASN A 203 -6.03 -2.45 5.12
C ASN A 203 -6.33 -1.21 5.97
N ALA A 204 -5.31 -0.40 6.26
CA ALA A 204 -5.43 0.87 6.97
C ALA A 204 -6.34 1.82 6.18
N THR A 205 -6.09 1.99 4.88
CA THR A 205 -6.97 2.73 3.95
C THR A 205 -8.40 2.22 4.03
N ARG A 206 -8.65 0.91 3.91
CA ARG A 206 -10.01 0.34 3.93
C ARG A 206 -10.75 0.61 5.24
N ARG A 207 -10.02 0.61 6.36
CA ARG A 207 -10.55 0.81 7.72
C ARG A 207 -10.70 2.29 8.11
N GLY A 208 -10.18 3.22 7.31
CA GLY A 208 -10.12 4.64 7.67
C GLY A 208 -9.03 4.95 8.70
N ASP A 209 -8.05 4.05 8.90
CA ASP A 209 -6.94 4.26 9.82
C ASP A 209 -5.82 5.06 9.12
N VAL A 210 -6.04 6.36 8.99
CA VAL A 210 -5.10 7.25 8.31
C VAL A 210 -3.77 7.36 9.06
N GLY A 211 -3.76 7.19 10.38
CA GLY A 211 -2.54 7.19 11.19
C GLY A 211 -1.65 6.01 10.83
N CYS A 212 -2.20 4.80 10.78
CA CYS A 212 -1.47 3.61 10.35
C CYS A 212 -0.99 3.73 8.89
N LEU A 213 -1.84 4.25 8.00
CA LEU A 213 -1.44 4.52 6.62
C LEU A 213 -0.23 5.46 6.56
N TRP A 214 -0.23 6.53 7.35
CA TRP A 214 0.89 7.48 7.41
C TRP A 214 2.19 6.84 7.88
N GLU A 215 2.14 5.98 8.90
CA GLU A 215 3.32 5.21 9.34
C GLU A 215 3.86 4.30 8.22
N CYS A 216 2.99 3.63 7.48
CA CYS A 216 3.41 2.84 6.31
C CYS A 216 4.10 3.70 5.25
N LEU A 217 3.56 4.89 4.94
CA LEU A 217 4.14 5.81 3.96
C LEU A 217 5.53 6.29 4.39
N LYS A 218 5.74 6.60 5.68
CA LYS A 218 7.07 6.92 6.22
C LYS A 218 8.06 5.78 5.98
N MET A 219 7.67 4.54 6.28
CA MET A 219 8.51 3.36 6.02
C MET A 219 8.83 3.16 4.53
N MET A 220 7.86 3.43 3.65
CA MET A 220 8.06 3.32 2.19
C MET A 220 9.07 4.35 1.65
N THR A 221 9.28 5.49 2.31
CA THR A 221 10.27 6.52 1.93
C THR A 221 11.65 5.93 1.71
N PHE A 222 12.10 5.07 2.62
CA PHE A 222 13.41 4.42 2.53
C PHE A 222 13.47 3.44 1.37
N SER A 223 12.44 2.62 1.18
CA SER A 223 12.36 1.70 0.04
C SER A 223 12.36 2.45 -1.30
N PHE A 224 11.64 3.57 -1.41
CA PHE A 224 11.67 4.38 -2.63
C PHE A 224 13.06 4.97 -2.90
N ALA A 225 13.78 5.38 -1.86
CA ALA A 225 15.12 5.93 -1.98
C ALA A 225 16.12 4.92 -2.59
N GLY A 226 15.98 3.63 -2.31
CA GLY A 226 16.86 2.59 -2.87
C GLY A 226 16.37 1.96 -4.17
N SER A 227 15.21 2.40 -4.67
CA SER A 227 14.56 1.86 -5.86
C SER A 227 14.77 2.73 -7.11
N THR A 228 14.18 2.32 -8.22
CA THR A 228 14.05 3.10 -9.47
C THR A 228 13.00 4.22 -9.35
N HIS A 229 12.08 4.14 -8.38
CA HIS A 229 10.99 5.08 -8.16
C HIS A 229 11.38 6.23 -7.23
N THR A 230 12.60 6.75 -7.36
CA THR A 230 13.19 7.73 -6.44
C THR A 230 12.41 9.04 -6.28
N LYS A 231 11.58 9.43 -7.26
CA LYS A 231 10.72 10.63 -7.18
C LYS A 231 9.81 10.62 -5.94
N TYR A 232 9.26 9.45 -5.61
CA TYR A 232 8.40 9.30 -4.43
C TYR A 232 9.16 9.48 -3.11
N THR A 233 10.49 9.33 -3.11
CA THR A 233 11.31 9.71 -1.95
C THR A 233 11.19 11.20 -1.68
N SER A 234 11.33 12.03 -2.71
CA SER A 234 11.24 13.49 -2.55
C SER A 234 9.83 13.92 -2.13
N TYR A 235 8.79 13.33 -2.71
CA TYR A 235 7.40 13.63 -2.34
C TYR A 235 7.10 13.26 -0.89
N LEU A 236 7.57 12.09 -0.43
CA LEU A 236 7.39 11.67 0.94
C LEU A 236 8.23 12.49 1.92
N LEU A 237 9.48 12.83 1.58
CA LEU A 237 10.30 13.71 2.42
C LEU A 237 9.66 15.09 2.59
N GLU A 238 9.13 15.67 1.50
CA GLU A 238 8.39 16.93 1.57
C GLU A 238 7.18 16.82 2.51
N MET A 239 6.40 15.75 2.37
CA MET A 239 5.22 15.52 3.21
C MET A 239 5.58 15.27 4.68
N ILE A 240 6.68 14.55 4.94
CA ILE A 240 7.19 14.32 6.30
C ILE A 240 7.63 15.63 6.93
N CYS A 241 8.39 16.47 6.21
CA CYS A 241 8.77 17.79 6.70
C CYS A 241 7.53 18.65 6.96
N ASN A 242 6.56 18.66 6.03
CA ASN A 242 5.32 19.39 6.20
C ASN A 242 4.61 18.96 7.50
N PHE A 243 4.33 17.67 7.68
CA PHE A 243 3.51 17.21 8.81
C PHE A 243 4.23 17.10 10.15
N GLU A 244 5.54 16.82 10.16
CA GLU A 244 6.27 16.56 11.40
C GLU A 244 7.06 17.78 11.88
N LEU A 245 7.32 18.77 11.01
CA LEU A 245 8.19 19.91 11.35
C LEU A 245 7.57 21.29 11.07
N GLU A 246 6.71 21.42 10.05
CA GLU A 246 6.28 22.75 9.54
C GLU A 246 4.81 23.08 9.87
N SER A 247 3.92 22.08 9.81
CA SER A 247 2.50 22.23 10.07
C SER A 247 2.17 22.35 11.56
N SER A 248 1.16 23.16 11.88
CA SER A 248 0.53 23.09 13.20
C SER A 248 -0.23 21.76 13.37
N PRO A 249 -0.48 21.31 14.62
CA PRO A 249 -1.29 20.12 14.86
C PRO A 249 -2.67 20.16 14.19
N GLU A 250 -3.29 21.34 14.13
CA GLU A 250 -4.59 21.55 13.50
C GLU A 250 -4.53 21.35 11.99
N LEU A 251 -3.50 21.89 11.33
CA LEU A 251 -3.30 21.70 9.90
C LEU A 251 -3.01 20.23 9.58
N LYS A 252 -2.12 19.58 10.35
CA LYS A 252 -1.86 18.14 10.20
C LYS A 252 -3.14 17.31 10.32
N ASN A 253 -3.95 17.56 11.35
CA ASN A 253 -5.21 16.84 11.54
C ASN A 253 -6.17 17.10 10.39
N PHE A 254 -6.28 18.34 9.91
CA PHE A 254 -7.08 18.66 8.73
C PHE A 254 -6.67 17.84 7.52
N PHE A 255 -5.37 17.68 7.26
CA PHE A 255 -4.87 16.81 6.19
C PHE A 255 -5.26 15.35 6.41
N LEU A 256 -4.99 14.81 7.60
CA LEU A 256 -5.28 13.41 7.92
C LEU A 256 -6.78 13.10 7.80
N ASP A 257 -7.65 14.00 8.26
CA ASP A 257 -9.11 13.84 8.21
C ASP A 257 -9.67 13.86 6.78
N ASN A 258 -8.95 14.46 5.82
CA ASN A 258 -9.39 14.59 4.43
C ASN A 258 -8.65 13.64 3.47
N TRP A 259 -7.71 12.82 3.96
CA TRP A 259 -6.93 11.93 3.10
C TRP A 259 -7.72 10.73 2.58
N LEU A 260 -8.64 10.25 3.41
CA LEU A 260 -9.48 9.09 3.15
C LEU A 260 -10.93 9.52 3.06
N ILE A 261 -11.66 8.97 2.09
CA ILE A 261 -13.06 9.29 1.85
C ILE A 261 -13.90 8.04 2.11
N SER A 262 -15.01 8.19 2.81
CA SER A 262 -16.03 7.16 2.95
C SER A 262 -17.30 7.55 2.22
N ARG A 263 -17.81 6.65 1.37
CA ARG A 263 -19.06 6.86 0.63
C ARG A 263 -20.29 6.33 1.39
N ASP A 264 -20.09 5.36 2.28
CA ASP A 264 -21.15 4.63 2.99
C ASP A 264 -20.99 4.68 4.52
N GLY A 265 -19.96 5.34 5.03
CA GLY A 265 -19.61 5.41 6.45
C GLY A 265 -19.01 4.12 7.01
N ARG A 266 -18.78 3.08 6.19
CA ARG A 266 -18.31 1.75 6.62
C ARG A 266 -16.95 1.40 6.05
N THR A 267 -16.74 1.75 4.79
CA THR A 267 -15.49 1.51 4.08
C THR A 267 -14.91 2.83 3.60
N TYR A 268 -13.58 2.88 3.59
CA TYR A 268 -12.83 4.05 3.19
C TYR A 268 -12.00 3.72 1.94
N GLU A 269 -11.79 4.71 1.10
CA GLU A 269 -10.89 4.68 -0.03
C GLU A 269 -10.01 5.93 -0.03
N ALA A 270 -8.88 5.87 -0.72
CA ALA A 270 -8.00 7.02 -0.86
C ALA A 270 -8.69 8.14 -1.66
N GLY A 271 -8.50 9.39 -1.24
CA GLY A 271 -9.10 10.54 -1.94
C GLY A 271 -8.72 10.64 -3.41
N ASP A 272 -7.47 10.33 -3.76
CA ASP A 272 -6.99 10.34 -5.14
C ASP A 272 -7.61 9.21 -5.99
N LEU A 273 -7.87 8.04 -5.42
CA LEU A 273 -8.61 6.98 -6.11
C LEU A 273 -10.07 7.38 -6.37
N PHE A 274 -10.70 8.04 -5.40
CA PHE A 274 -12.04 8.57 -5.60
C PHE A 274 -12.07 9.65 -6.67
N GLN A 275 -11.06 10.53 -6.72
CA GLN A 275 -10.90 11.50 -7.79
C GLN A 275 -10.80 10.83 -9.17
N GLU A 276 -10.03 9.74 -9.30
CA GLU A 276 -9.96 8.95 -10.53
C GLU A 276 -11.35 8.39 -10.94
N HIS A 277 -12.16 7.95 -9.98
CA HIS A 277 -13.54 7.53 -10.27
C HIS A 277 -14.39 8.69 -10.80
N LEU A 278 -14.29 9.88 -10.20
CA LEU A 278 -15.02 11.06 -10.67
C LEU A 278 -14.54 11.53 -12.05
N GLN A 279 -13.24 11.47 -12.30
CA GLN A 279 -12.64 11.86 -13.57
C GLN A 279 -13.06 10.90 -14.69
N ASN A 280 -13.08 9.59 -14.44
CA ASN A 280 -13.58 8.61 -15.40
C ASN A 280 -15.05 8.86 -15.75
N GLU A 281 -15.90 9.11 -14.75
CA GLU A 281 -17.31 9.46 -15.00
C GLU A 281 -17.40 10.77 -15.80
N LEU A 282 -16.60 11.79 -15.45
CA LEU A 282 -16.60 13.07 -16.17
C LEU A 282 -16.22 12.89 -17.65
N TYR A 283 -15.24 12.04 -17.97
CA TYR A 283 -14.88 11.71 -19.35
C TYR A 283 -16.02 11.06 -20.13
N GLU A 284 -16.91 10.28 -19.49
CA GLU A 284 -18.09 9.72 -20.16
C GLU A 284 -19.11 10.82 -20.57
N HIS A 285 -19.16 11.93 -19.84
CA HIS A 285 -20.11 13.02 -20.07
C HIS A 285 -19.57 14.15 -20.96
N ILE A 286 -18.26 14.20 -21.20
CA ILE A 286 -17.63 15.21 -22.05
C ILE A 286 -17.53 14.69 -23.49
N ASN A 287 -18.17 15.40 -24.43
CA ASN A 287 -17.92 15.17 -25.86
C ASN A 287 -16.48 15.57 -26.22
N HIS A 288 -15.82 14.78 -27.06
CA HIS A 288 -14.42 15.00 -27.47
C HIS A 288 -14.12 16.41 -28.03
N ASP A 289 -15.13 17.11 -28.54
CA ASP A 289 -15.00 18.47 -29.09
C ASP A 289 -15.13 19.59 -28.04
N GLN A 290 -15.49 19.27 -26.80
CA GLN A 290 -15.60 20.23 -25.69
C GLN A 290 -14.41 20.08 -24.75
N GLY A 291 -13.61 21.15 -24.64
CA GLY A 291 -12.53 21.21 -23.64
C GLY A 291 -13.06 21.35 -22.21
N PHE A 292 -12.22 21.00 -21.23
CA PHE A 292 -12.53 21.17 -19.80
C PHE A 292 -12.84 22.60 -19.38
N ASP A 293 -12.38 23.59 -20.15
CA ASP A 293 -12.65 25.01 -19.91
C ASP A 293 -14.06 25.43 -20.31
N ASN A 294 -14.85 24.53 -20.91
CA ASN A 294 -16.24 24.82 -21.27
C ASN A 294 -17.05 25.19 -20.01
N LEU A 295 -17.75 26.33 -20.07
CA LEU A 295 -18.57 26.85 -18.96
C LEU A 295 -19.63 25.85 -18.48
N HIS A 296 -20.18 25.02 -19.37
CA HIS A 296 -21.11 23.95 -19.02
C HIS A 296 -20.42 22.83 -18.23
N VAL A 297 -19.25 22.39 -18.68
CA VAL A 297 -18.45 21.37 -18.00
C VAL A 297 -18.07 21.84 -16.59
N ARG A 298 -17.55 23.07 -16.46
CA ARG A 298 -17.14 23.64 -15.18
C ARG A 298 -18.29 23.99 -14.25
N GLY A 299 -19.35 24.61 -14.79
CA GLY A 299 -20.43 25.17 -13.99
C GLY A 299 -21.60 24.22 -13.74
N LYS A 300 -21.74 23.14 -14.53
CA LYS A 300 -22.86 22.19 -14.43
C LYS A 300 -22.40 20.76 -14.25
N LEU A 301 -21.49 20.25 -15.07
CA LEU A 301 -21.13 18.83 -15.01
C LEU A 301 -20.23 18.49 -13.83
N SER A 302 -19.07 19.14 -13.72
CA SER A 302 -18.05 18.84 -12.72
C SER A 302 -18.58 18.92 -11.27
N PRO A 303 -19.35 19.94 -10.86
CA PRO A 303 -19.88 20.01 -9.49
C PRO A 303 -20.91 18.91 -9.18
N ASN A 304 -21.51 18.29 -10.19
CA ASN A 304 -22.59 17.30 -10.05
C ASN A 304 -22.16 15.87 -10.44
N VAL A 305 -20.89 15.66 -10.83
CA VAL A 305 -20.43 14.37 -11.37
C VAL A 305 -20.67 13.19 -10.43
N TYR A 306 -20.49 13.40 -9.13
CA TYR A 306 -20.79 12.38 -8.13
C TYR A 306 -22.28 12.01 -8.10
N ARG A 307 -23.17 13.00 -8.20
CA ARG A 307 -24.63 12.78 -8.25
C ARG A 307 -25.03 12.04 -9.52
N PHE A 308 -24.39 12.33 -10.66
CA PHE A 308 -24.64 11.59 -11.90
C PHE A 308 -24.23 10.11 -11.77
N MET A 309 -23.04 9.85 -11.21
CA MET A 309 -22.58 8.48 -10.93
C MET A 309 -23.59 7.72 -10.04
N GLN A 310 -24.12 8.36 -8.99
CA GLN A 310 -25.14 7.75 -8.14
C GLN A 310 -26.47 7.54 -8.88
N THR A 311 -26.91 8.53 -9.65
CA THR A 311 -28.19 8.50 -10.38
C THR A 311 -28.21 7.36 -11.40
N LYS A 312 -27.10 7.11 -12.10
CA LYS A 312 -26.91 5.94 -12.97
C LYS A 312 -27.18 4.63 -12.22
N LYS A 313 -26.56 4.44 -11.04
CA LYS A 313 -26.78 3.25 -10.20
C LYS A 313 -28.24 3.11 -9.75
N VAL A 314 -28.89 4.21 -9.37
CA VAL A 314 -30.30 4.23 -8.95
C VAL A 314 -31.22 3.88 -10.12
N HIS A 315 -31.00 4.43 -11.32
CA HIS A 315 -31.79 4.09 -12.50
C HIS A 315 -31.63 2.63 -12.92
N HIS A 316 -30.40 2.13 -12.95
CA HIS A 316 -30.15 0.71 -13.19
C HIS A 316 -30.98 -0.15 -12.22
N THR A 317 -30.89 0.15 -10.92
CA THR A 317 -31.64 -0.57 -9.88
C THR A 317 -33.16 -0.46 -10.07
N SER A 318 -33.68 0.74 -10.32
CA SER A 318 -35.11 1.00 -10.45
C SER A 318 -35.73 0.35 -11.69
N LEU A 319 -34.95 0.20 -12.77
CA LEU A 319 -35.37 -0.46 -14.00
C LEU A 319 -35.23 -1.99 -13.95
N GLY A 320 -34.80 -2.56 -12.81
CA GLY A 320 -34.44 -3.98 -12.73
C GLY A 320 -33.23 -4.35 -13.58
N LEU A 321 -32.47 -3.34 -14.05
CA LEU A 321 -31.21 -3.44 -14.78
C LEU A 321 -30.01 -3.27 -13.87
N ALA A 322 -30.20 -3.36 -12.54
CA ALA A 322 -29.09 -3.51 -11.63
C ALA A 322 -28.27 -4.69 -12.15
N PRO A 323 -26.92 -4.58 -12.18
CA PRO A 323 -26.10 -5.74 -12.46
C PRO A 323 -26.63 -6.85 -11.56
N ARG A 324 -27.08 -7.97 -12.16
CA ARG A 324 -27.30 -9.18 -11.35
C ARG A 324 -26.01 -9.34 -10.59
N ALA A 325 -26.08 -9.39 -9.25
CA ALA A 325 -24.89 -9.56 -8.43
C ALA A 325 -24.16 -10.75 -9.05
N GLY A 326 -23.08 -10.46 -9.76
CA GLY A 326 -22.27 -11.46 -10.38
C GLY A 326 -21.57 -12.12 -9.23
N HIS A 327 -22.24 -13.04 -8.55
CA HIS A 327 -21.62 -14.07 -7.74
C HIS A 327 -20.90 -15.00 -8.70
N HIS A 328 -19.94 -14.46 -9.46
CA HIS A 328 -18.70 -15.17 -9.63
C HIS A 328 -18.16 -15.28 -8.21
N ALA A 329 -18.53 -16.36 -7.52
CA ALA A 329 -17.84 -16.76 -6.31
C ALA A 329 -16.37 -16.70 -6.70
N ALA A 330 -15.63 -15.73 -6.11
CA ALA A 330 -14.24 -15.57 -6.42
C ALA A 330 -13.60 -16.96 -6.28
N PRO A 331 -12.85 -17.45 -7.29
CA PRO A 331 -12.23 -18.76 -7.21
C PRO A 331 -11.55 -18.89 -5.85
N SER A 332 -11.80 -20.01 -5.15
CA SER A 332 -11.37 -20.14 -3.77
C SER A 332 -9.86 -19.90 -3.65
N ARG A 333 -9.48 -18.76 -3.06
CA ARG A 333 -8.08 -18.40 -2.78
C ARG A 333 -7.36 -19.51 -2.02
N ARG A 334 -8.11 -20.29 -1.23
CA ARG A 334 -7.59 -21.44 -0.46
C ARG A 334 -6.90 -22.48 -1.33
N THR A 335 -7.38 -22.73 -2.55
CA THR A 335 -6.74 -23.70 -3.45
C THR A 335 -5.38 -23.20 -3.93
N ASP A 336 -5.31 -21.91 -4.30
CA ASP A 336 -4.06 -21.26 -4.71
C ASP A 336 -3.05 -21.25 -3.54
N VAL A 337 -3.50 -20.87 -2.34
CA VAL A 337 -2.68 -20.85 -1.12
C VAL A 337 -2.15 -22.25 -0.78
N ARG A 338 -3.00 -23.28 -0.76
CA ARG A 338 -2.58 -24.67 -0.51
C ARG A 338 -1.56 -25.17 -1.54
N LYS A 339 -1.77 -24.83 -2.81
CA LYS A 339 -0.84 -25.20 -3.88
C LYS A 339 0.53 -24.57 -3.64
N LEU A 340 0.58 -23.29 -3.28
CA LEU A 340 1.84 -22.61 -2.95
C LEU A 340 2.50 -23.22 -1.70
N MET A 341 1.76 -23.44 -0.62
CA MET A 341 2.28 -24.05 0.61
C MET A 341 2.93 -25.41 0.35
N LEU A 342 2.27 -26.29 -0.41
CA LEU A 342 2.83 -27.60 -0.78
C LEU A 342 4.19 -27.46 -1.50
N HIS A 343 4.32 -26.47 -2.37
CA HIS A 343 5.58 -26.21 -3.05
C HIS A 343 6.63 -25.57 -2.13
N TYR A 344 6.24 -24.64 -1.24
CA TYR A 344 7.18 -24.03 -0.29
C TYR A 344 7.71 -25.05 0.72
N GLU A 345 6.87 -25.97 1.18
CA GLU A 345 7.27 -27.13 1.99
C GLU A 345 8.28 -27.99 1.22
N ARG A 346 7.94 -28.40 -0.01
CA ARG A 346 8.80 -29.28 -0.82
C ARG A 346 10.17 -28.67 -1.12
N GLU A 347 10.22 -27.37 -1.39
CA GLU A 347 11.47 -26.64 -1.65
C GLU A 347 12.13 -26.16 -0.34
N GLU A 348 11.54 -26.46 0.82
CA GLU A 348 11.99 -26.03 2.14
C GLU A 348 12.32 -24.52 2.19
N LEU A 349 11.42 -23.71 1.62
CA LEU A 349 11.65 -22.29 1.39
C LEU A 349 11.96 -21.55 2.71
N HIS A 350 11.20 -21.85 3.76
CA HIS A 350 11.31 -21.16 5.05
C HIS A 350 12.19 -21.89 6.08
N LEU A 351 12.99 -22.88 5.63
CA LEU A 351 14.08 -23.47 6.41
C LEU A 351 15.42 -22.90 5.93
N PHE A 352 16.40 -22.83 6.83
CA PHE A 352 17.71 -22.26 6.55
C PHE A 352 18.64 -23.28 5.89
N TRP A 353 19.36 -22.77 4.89
CA TRP A 353 20.32 -23.49 4.08
C TRP A 353 21.59 -22.68 3.85
N GLU A 354 22.68 -23.07 4.52
CA GLU A 354 23.98 -22.43 4.33
C GLU A 354 24.43 -22.50 2.87
N GLY A 355 24.74 -21.33 2.30
CA GLY A 355 25.21 -21.19 0.92
C GLY A 355 24.12 -21.27 -0.16
N ARG A 356 22.83 -21.38 0.21
CA ARG A 356 21.74 -21.50 -0.78
C ARG A 356 21.63 -20.23 -1.62
N THR A 357 21.81 -20.39 -2.94
CA THR A 357 21.78 -19.30 -3.92
C THR A 357 21.31 -19.80 -5.28
N TYR A 358 20.52 -18.98 -5.99
CA TYR A 358 20.08 -19.26 -7.36
C TYR A 358 20.76 -18.29 -8.34
N LYS A 359 21.12 -18.80 -9.53
CA LYS A 359 21.67 -17.97 -10.61
C LYS A 359 20.54 -17.27 -11.35
N GLU A 360 20.09 -16.16 -10.80
CA GLU A 360 19.00 -15.35 -11.37
C GLU A 360 19.40 -13.89 -11.57
N GLU A 361 18.60 -13.17 -12.36
CA GLU A 361 18.79 -11.74 -12.59
C GLU A 361 18.39 -10.91 -11.35
N ASN A 362 18.93 -9.71 -11.23
CA ASN A 362 18.54 -8.71 -10.22
C ASN A 362 18.69 -9.13 -8.75
N ARG A 363 19.65 -10.01 -8.42
CA ARG A 363 20.01 -10.38 -7.03
C ARG A 363 20.24 -9.16 -6.13
N ASP A 364 20.92 -8.15 -6.66
CA ASP A 364 21.27 -6.94 -5.94
C ASP A 364 20.08 -6.01 -5.65
N ARG A 365 18.88 -6.27 -6.19
CA ARG A 365 17.70 -5.38 -6.07
C ARG A 365 16.75 -5.73 -4.92
N VAL A 366 16.96 -6.84 -4.23
CA VAL A 366 16.03 -7.36 -3.20
C VAL A 366 15.88 -6.40 -2.01
N ASP A 367 16.98 -5.77 -1.58
CA ASP A 367 16.98 -4.84 -0.45
C ASP A 367 16.94 -3.37 -0.87
N ASP A 368 15.79 -2.93 -1.41
CA ASP A 368 15.54 -1.51 -1.70
C ASP A 368 15.66 -0.64 -0.43
N HIS A 369 15.22 -1.14 0.73
CA HIS A 369 15.22 -0.37 1.96
C HIS A 369 16.64 -0.04 2.43
N GLY A 370 17.51 -1.05 2.59
CA GLY A 370 18.90 -0.84 3.03
C GLY A 370 19.71 -0.02 2.04
N ARG A 371 19.50 -0.19 0.72
CA ARG A 371 20.07 0.71 -0.31
C ARG A 371 19.59 2.14 -0.14
N GLY A 372 18.32 2.33 0.17
CA GLY A 372 17.73 3.65 0.37
C GLY A 372 18.29 4.36 1.58
N VAL A 373 18.39 3.67 2.73
CA VAL A 373 19.06 4.17 3.93
C VAL A 373 20.50 4.57 3.62
N SER A 374 21.27 3.67 3.01
CA SER A 374 22.66 3.93 2.61
C SER A 374 22.78 5.13 1.66
N SER A 375 21.85 5.27 0.72
CA SER A 375 21.84 6.38 -0.23
C SER A 375 21.52 7.72 0.44
N LEU A 376 20.54 7.75 1.34
CA LEU A 376 20.16 8.94 2.09
C LEU A 376 21.29 9.40 3.00
N MET A 377 21.88 8.46 3.76
CA MET A 377 23.06 8.70 4.61
C MET A 377 24.30 9.09 3.81
N GLY A 378 24.47 8.53 2.61
CA GLY A 378 25.56 8.82 1.67
C GLY A 378 25.53 10.21 1.03
N GLY A 379 24.69 11.11 1.55
CA GLY A 379 24.64 12.52 1.17
C GLY A 379 23.46 12.90 0.27
N ARG A 380 22.62 11.95 -0.15
CA ARG A 380 21.40 12.29 -0.91
C ARG A 380 20.44 13.13 -0.05
N LEU A 381 20.28 12.81 1.23
CA LEU A 381 19.43 13.60 2.12
C LEU A 381 19.99 15.01 2.31
N LYS A 382 21.30 15.14 2.57
CA LYS A 382 21.96 16.45 2.67
C LYS A 382 21.77 17.29 1.41
N ARG A 383 21.89 16.68 0.23
CA ARG A 383 21.63 17.36 -1.04
C ARG A 383 20.20 17.85 -1.13
N TRP A 384 19.23 16.97 -0.85
CA TRP A 384 17.81 17.32 -0.86
C TRP A 384 17.49 18.48 0.10
N ILE A 385 18.07 18.48 1.32
CA ILE A 385 17.95 19.59 2.26
C ILE A 385 18.51 20.89 1.67
N ASN A 386 19.72 20.86 1.11
CA ASN A 386 20.31 22.06 0.52
C ASN A 386 19.48 22.61 -0.65
N ASP A 387 18.98 21.72 -1.51
CA ASP A 387 18.19 22.07 -2.68
C ASP A 387 16.84 22.69 -2.28
N THR A 388 16.17 22.13 -1.27
CA THR A 388 14.89 22.63 -0.75
C THR A 388 15.05 23.96 -0.01
N LEU A 389 16.07 24.10 0.85
CA LEU A 389 16.37 25.37 1.50
C LEU A 389 16.73 26.47 0.50
N TRP A 390 17.45 26.11 -0.58
CA TRP A 390 17.77 27.05 -1.64
C TRP A 390 16.51 27.48 -2.40
N ALA A 391 15.65 26.53 -2.79
CA ALA A 391 14.41 26.79 -3.50
C ALA A 391 13.45 27.68 -2.69
N ARG A 392 13.47 27.55 -1.37
CA ARG A 392 12.67 28.38 -0.43
C ARG A 392 13.37 29.69 -0.03
N GLY A 393 14.56 29.99 -0.56
CA GLY A 393 15.30 31.22 -0.26
C GLY A 393 15.85 31.31 1.18
N LEU A 394 15.94 30.19 1.88
CA LEU A 394 16.35 30.14 3.30
C LEU A 394 17.87 30.16 3.51
N ASN A 395 18.65 29.82 2.47
CA ASN A 395 20.12 29.78 2.51
C ASN A 395 20.80 31.17 2.61
N GLY A 396 20.04 32.27 2.58
CA GLY A 396 20.58 33.64 2.48
C GLY A 396 20.79 34.39 3.80
N LYS A 397 20.45 33.83 4.97
CA LYS A 397 20.42 34.60 6.23
C LYS A 397 21.66 34.49 7.12
N GLU A 398 22.60 33.58 6.87
CA GLU A 398 23.73 33.35 7.78
C GLU A 398 25.06 34.02 7.40
N ASN A 399 25.17 34.66 6.23
CA ASN A 399 26.41 35.34 5.84
C ASN A 399 26.24 36.87 5.79
N GLY A 400 26.48 37.52 6.93
CA GLY A 400 27.17 38.82 6.92
C GLY A 400 26.32 40.08 6.90
N SER A 401 25.49 40.27 7.94
CA SER A 401 25.39 41.58 8.58
C SER A 401 26.61 41.78 9.49
N GLU A 402 27.76 42.09 8.91
CA GLU A 402 28.80 42.86 9.60
C GLU A 402 28.98 44.18 8.86
N GLY A 403 28.40 45.24 9.42
CA GLY A 403 28.66 46.61 9.03
C GLY A 403 27.64 47.23 8.08
N GLN A 404 26.54 47.75 8.63
CA GLN A 404 26.18 49.17 8.50
C GLN A 404 24.92 49.51 9.30
N GLY A 405 25.10 50.39 10.28
CA GLY A 405 24.15 51.44 10.67
C GLY A 405 22.72 51.02 11.03
N SER A 406 22.46 50.89 12.33
CA SER A 406 21.12 51.09 12.88
C SER A 406 20.53 52.44 12.40
N GLN A 407 19.51 52.37 11.56
CA GLN A 407 18.41 53.34 11.59
C GLN A 407 17.15 52.54 11.87
N ALA A 408 16.69 52.65 13.12
CA ALA A 408 15.38 52.23 13.54
C ALA A 408 14.35 53.04 12.72
N LEU A 409 13.64 52.36 11.84
CA LEU A 409 12.36 52.83 11.35
C LEU A 409 11.31 52.33 12.35
N ASP A 410 11.08 53.16 13.37
CA ASP A 410 9.85 53.13 14.16
C ASP A 410 8.69 53.45 13.22
N VAL A 411 8.08 52.42 12.66
CA VAL A 411 6.72 52.51 12.11
C VAL A 411 5.81 51.83 13.13
N PRO A 412 4.84 52.55 13.74
CA PRO A 412 3.87 51.92 14.60
C PRO A 412 3.03 50.96 13.75
N VAL A 413 3.15 49.66 14.03
CA VAL A 413 2.21 48.66 13.52
C VAL A 413 0.93 48.79 14.33
N GLU A 414 0.11 49.78 14.00
CA GLU A 414 -1.32 49.71 14.27
C GLU A 414 -1.95 48.75 13.26
N GLY A 415 -2.42 47.60 13.73
CA GLY A 415 -3.32 46.74 12.96
C GLY A 415 -2.81 45.34 12.59
N CYS A 416 -2.08 44.63 13.45
CA CYS A 416 -2.09 43.16 13.40
C CYS A 416 -3.30 42.65 14.20
N GLN A 417 -4.42 42.39 13.52
CA GLN A 417 -5.49 41.60 14.10
C GLN A 417 -4.97 40.16 14.28
N ALA A 418 -4.88 39.73 15.54
CA ALA A 418 -4.74 38.31 15.87
C ALA A 418 -5.91 37.54 15.26
N PHE A 419 -5.63 36.32 14.79
CA PHE A 419 -6.57 35.39 14.13
C PHE A 419 -7.74 34.91 15.03
N ASP A 420 -7.92 35.51 16.21
CA ASP A 420 -8.90 35.14 17.24
C ASP A 420 -10.16 36.03 17.25
N VAL A 421 -10.38 36.85 16.23
CA VAL A 421 -11.67 37.58 16.09
C VAL A 421 -12.62 36.73 15.23
N PRO A 422 -13.74 36.22 15.77
CA PRO A 422 -14.72 35.50 14.99
C PRO A 422 -15.27 36.44 13.91
N VAL A 423 -15.19 36.02 12.64
CA VAL A 423 -15.85 36.72 11.54
C VAL A 423 -17.36 36.72 11.83
N GLU A 424 -17.95 37.91 11.98
CA GLU A 424 -19.40 38.08 12.03
C GLU A 424 -20.03 37.47 10.77
N GLU A 425 -20.92 36.51 11.02
CA GLU A 425 -21.90 35.89 10.12
C GLU A 425 -21.78 36.22 8.62
N VAL A 426 -20.99 35.41 7.90
CA VAL A 426 -21.24 35.21 6.47
C VAL A 426 -22.57 34.49 6.35
N GLY A 427 -23.60 35.24 5.98
CA GLY A 427 -24.98 34.79 5.80
C GLY A 427 -25.10 33.64 4.79
N GLY A 428 -24.95 32.42 5.30
CA GLY A 428 -25.29 31.17 4.63
C GLY A 428 -25.78 30.22 5.71
N THR A 429 -27.09 30.02 5.80
CA THR A 429 -27.67 29.14 6.80
C THR A 429 -27.12 27.72 6.63
N ASN A 430 -26.53 27.17 7.70
CA ASN A 430 -26.13 25.76 7.86
C ASN A 430 -27.21 24.71 7.48
N GLY A 431 -28.44 25.14 7.17
CA GLY A 431 -29.52 24.30 6.69
C GLY A 431 -29.29 23.70 5.29
N THR A 432 -28.56 24.39 4.40
CA THR A 432 -28.41 23.93 3.00
C THR A 432 -27.44 22.75 2.90
N LEU A 433 -26.32 22.78 3.63
CA LEU A 433 -25.34 21.68 3.66
C LEU A 433 -25.89 20.43 4.39
N LYS A 434 -26.74 20.62 5.41
CA LYS A 434 -27.48 19.52 6.06
C LYS A 434 -28.49 18.85 5.13
N ALA A 435 -29.16 19.62 4.27
CA ALA A 435 -30.10 19.07 3.29
C ALA A 435 -29.40 18.28 2.17
N ASP A 436 -28.13 18.60 1.89
CA ASP A 436 -27.31 17.92 0.89
C ASP A 436 -26.48 16.74 1.44
N GLY A 437 -26.70 16.32 2.69
CA GLY A 437 -26.07 15.15 3.29
C GLY A 437 -24.63 15.36 3.80
N PHE A 438 -24.12 16.59 3.78
CA PHE A 438 -22.83 16.95 4.34
C PHE A 438 -23.02 17.54 5.73
N ALA A 439 -23.12 16.69 6.75
CA ALA A 439 -23.12 17.11 8.14
C ALA A 439 -21.73 16.88 8.75
N PHE A 440 -20.98 17.97 8.95
CA PHE A 440 -19.94 18.01 9.96
C PHE A 440 -20.63 18.15 11.32
N ASP A 441 -20.40 17.21 12.24
CA ASP A 441 -20.85 17.32 13.63
C ASP A 441 -19.74 17.94 14.48
N PRO A 442 -19.81 19.24 14.81
CA PRO A 442 -18.79 19.90 15.62
C PRO A 442 -18.78 19.45 17.09
N ASN A 443 -19.75 18.63 17.52
CA ASN A 443 -19.84 18.14 18.91
C ASN A 443 -19.37 16.69 19.08
N ARG A 444 -18.85 16.04 18.03
CA ARG A 444 -18.29 14.70 18.14
C ARG A 444 -16.91 14.75 18.82
N ARG A 445 -16.92 14.95 20.14
CA ARG A 445 -15.74 14.82 20.99
C ARG A 445 -15.13 13.43 20.82
N ASN A 446 -13.81 13.40 20.62
CA ASN A 446 -12.94 12.24 20.71
C ASN A 446 -13.45 11.22 21.74
N VAL A 447 -13.93 10.07 21.26
CA VAL A 447 -14.16 8.92 22.12
C VAL A 447 -12.79 8.35 22.43
N ALA A 448 -12.32 8.61 23.65
CA ALA A 448 -11.20 7.90 24.24
C ALA A 448 -11.46 6.39 24.14
N PHE A 449 -10.55 5.68 23.49
CA PHE A 449 -10.66 4.25 23.22
C PHE A 449 -10.46 3.47 24.54
N ALA A 450 -11.55 3.14 25.22
CA ALA A 450 -11.56 2.15 26.29
C ALA A 450 -11.66 0.76 25.66
N MET A 451 -10.56 -0.01 25.70
CA MET A 451 -10.45 -1.37 25.14
C MET A 451 -11.20 -2.46 25.95
N SER A 452 -12.38 -2.19 26.54
CA SER A 452 -12.99 -3.14 27.49
C SER A 452 -14.43 -3.61 27.21
N GLU A 453 -15.12 -3.15 26.16
CA GLU A 453 -16.55 -3.48 25.97
C GLU A 453 -16.91 -3.93 24.54
N MET A 454 -16.14 -4.87 23.98
CA MET A 454 -16.51 -5.51 22.70
C MET A 454 -16.33 -7.03 22.70
N LEU A 455 -16.58 -7.66 23.85
CA LEU A 455 -16.75 -9.11 23.99
C LEU A 455 -18.04 -9.41 24.74
N THR A 456 -19.17 -9.21 24.06
CA THR A 456 -20.38 -9.98 24.33
C THR A 456 -20.77 -10.65 23.02
N VAL A 457 -20.61 -11.97 23.02
CA VAL A 457 -21.13 -12.88 22.00
C VAL A 457 -22.64 -12.91 22.21
N ASP A 458 -23.41 -12.36 21.26
CA ASP A 458 -24.84 -12.65 21.17
C ASP A 458 -24.99 -14.04 20.55
N ASP A 459 -24.97 -15.05 21.42
CA ASP A 459 -25.53 -16.38 21.16
C ASP A 459 -27.05 -16.27 21.38
N ASP A 460 -27.81 -15.97 20.33
CA ASP A 460 -29.26 -16.22 20.24
C ASP A 460 -29.70 -16.16 18.76
N GLU A 461 -29.32 -17.18 17.97
CA GLU A 461 -30.05 -17.50 16.73
C GLU A 461 -31.29 -18.34 17.10
N GLU A 462 -32.47 -17.72 17.08
CA GLU A 462 -33.73 -18.46 17.00
C GLU A 462 -33.84 -19.17 15.63
N PRO A 463 -34.32 -20.42 15.59
CA PRO A 463 -34.42 -21.17 14.35
C PRO A 463 -35.57 -20.63 13.48
N LEU A 464 -35.23 -20.18 12.28
CA LEU A 464 -36.18 -19.79 11.23
C LEU A 464 -37.06 -20.99 10.82
N GLU A 465 -38.38 -20.79 10.83
CA GLU A 465 -39.36 -21.75 10.32
C GLU A 465 -39.14 -22.06 8.82
N PRO A 466 -39.37 -23.30 8.38
CA PRO A 466 -39.21 -23.67 6.97
C PRO A 466 -40.34 -23.08 6.12
N LEU A 467 -39.96 -22.28 5.11
CA LEU A 467 -40.88 -21.84 4.06
C LEU A 467 -41.40 -23.04 3.24
N PRO A 468 -42.66 -22.98 2.77
CA PRO A 468 -43.32 -24.12 2.13
C PRO A 468 -42.69 -24.48 0.79
N SER A 469 -42.52 -25.78 0.57
CA SER A 469 -42.07 -26.41 -0.66
C SER A 469 -42.99 -26.06 -1.83
N VAL A 470 -42.50 -25.24 -2.76
CA VAL A 470 -43.11 -25.11 -4.09
C VAL A 470 -42.59 -26.25 -4.95
N HIS A 471 -43.46 -27.22 -5.24
CA HIS A 471 -43.27 -28.19 -6.30
C HIS A 471 -43.11 -27.46 -7.63
N ILE A 472 -41.95 -27.62 -8.28
CA ILE A 472 -41.80 -27.37 -9.71
C ILE A 472 -41.48 -28.72 -10.33
N GLU A 473 -42.45 -29.22 -11.10
CA GLU A 473 -42.35 -30.44 -11.89
C GLU A 473 -41.21 -30.33 -12.91
N GLU A 474 -40.57 -31.47 -13.09
CA GLU A 474 -39.58 -31.78 -14.11
C GLU A 474 -40.11 -31.47 -15.51
N GLN A 475 -39.30 -30.76 -16.31
CA GLN A 475 -39.24 -30.97 -17.76
C GLN A 475 -37.78 -30.86 -18.19
N GLU A 476 -37.14 -32.02 -18.30
CA GLU A 476 -36.03 -32.26 -19.21
C GLU A 476 -36.56 -32.18 -20.65
N ASP A 477 -35.96 -31.36 -21.51
CA ASP A 477 -35.34 -31.80 -22.77
C ASP A 477 -34.83 -30.64 -23.65
N GLU A 478 -33.63 -30.89 -24.19
CA GLU A 478 -33.10 -30.51 -25.50
C GLU A 478 -32.54 -29.11 -25.88
N LEU A 479 -31.41 -29.23 -26.62
CA LEU A 479 -30.75 -28.32 -27.59
C LEU A 479 -29.69 -27.33 -27.05
N MET A 480 -28.38 -27.62 -27.15
CA MET A 480 -27.50 -27.59 -28.35
C MET A 480 -27.56 -26.29 -29.17
N LEU A 481 -26.38 -25.67 -29.32
CA LEU A 481 -25.95 -24.60 -30.25
C LEU A 481 -26.31 -23.14 -29.90
N LEU A 482 -25.34 -22.43 -29.31
CA LEU A 482 -24.54 -21.38 -29.97
C LEU A 482 -23.38 -20.92 -29.09
#